data_AF-A0A3D3SUD1-F1
#
_entry.id   AF-A0A3D3SUD1-F1
#
_cell.length_a   1.000
_cell.length_b   1.000
_cell.length_c   1.000
_cell.angle_alpha   90.00
_cell.angle_beta   90.00
_cell.angle_gamma   90.00
#
_symmetry.space_group_name_H-M   'P 1'
#
loop_
_entity.id
_entity.type
_entity.pdbx_description
1 polymer ?
#
loop_
_entity_poly.entity_id
_entity_poly.type
_entity_poly.pdbx_seq_one_letter_code
_entity_poly.pdbx_strand_id
1 'polypeptide(L)' 'MNLSLIDAENLAAKALEASGVQARAAQITARSLVRADADGMASHGLSRVPQYAGHVRVGRVNAQA' A
#
# COMPACT_ATOMS: atom_id res chain seq x y z
N MET A 1 14.92 9.48 -10.41
CA MET A 1 14.56 8.05 -10.46
C MET A 1 13.08 7.99 -10.79
N ASN A 2 12.69 7.38 -11.91
CA ASN A 2 11.28 7.27 -12.31
C ASN A 2 10.88 5.79 -12.24
N LEU A 3 9.74 5.51 -11.60
CA LEU A 3 9.19 4.17 -11.45
C LEU A 3 7.92 4.08 -12.30
N SER A 4 7.66 2.94 -12.94
CA SER A 4 6.36 2.73 -13.61
C SER A 4 5.24 2.59 -12.57
N LEU A 5 3.99 2.86 -12.95
CA LEU A 5 2.85 2.68 -12.04
C LEU A 5 2.73 1.22 -11.58
N ILE A 6 2.96 0.26 -12.48
CA ILE A 6 2.91 -1.18 -12.18
C ILE A 6 4.01 -1.55 -11.18
N ASP A 7 5.23 -1.02 -11.34
CA ASP A 7 6.32 -1.29 -10.41
C ASP A 7 6.05 -0.66 -9.03
N ALA A 8 5.44 0.53 -9.00
CA ALA A 8 5.01 1.18 -7.76
C ALA A 8 3.94 0.36 -7.04
N GLU A 9 2.94 -0.16 -7.77
CA GLU A 9 1.89 -1.03 -7.22
C GLU A 9 2.49 -2.30 -6.63
N ASN A 10 3.37 -2.97 -7.38
CA ASN A 10 4.04 -4.18 -6.93
C ASN A 10 4.90 -3.95 -5.69
N LEU A 11 5.63 -2.82 -5.63
CA LEU A 11 6.45 -2.48 -4.48
C LEU A 11 5.60 -2.19 -3.24
N ALA A 12 4.53 -1.42 -3.39
CA ALA A 12 3.61 -1.11 -2.30
C ALA A 12 2.87 -2.36 -1.80
N ALA A 13 2.41 -3.23 -2.70
CA ALA A 13 1.76 -4.48 -2.35
C ALA A 13 2.69 -5.39 -1.53
N LYS A 14 3.94 -5.58 -1.99
CA LYS A 14 4.95 -6.36 -1.26
C LYS A 14 5.20 -5.82 0.15
N ALA A 15 5.24 -4.49 0.31
CA ALA A 15 5.44 -3.87 1.62
C ALA A 15 4.25 -4.11 2.57
N LEU A 16 3.02 -4.11 2.05
CA LEU A 16 1.80 -4.42 2.81
C LEU A 16 1.72 -5.92 3.14
N GLU A 17 2.03 -6.80 2.20
CA GLU A 17 2.11 -8.25 2.43
C GLU A 17 3.13 -8.59 3.52
N ALA A 18 4.31 -7.96 3.49
CA ALA A 18 5.34 -8.10 4.52
C ALA A 18 4.92 -7.59 5.91
N SER A 19 3.77 -6.92 6.03
CA SER A 19 3.17 -6.55 7.31
C SER A 19 2.11 -7.54 7.81
N GLY A 20 1.69 -8.50 6.98
CA GLY A 20 0.68 -9.51 7.30
C GLY A 20 -0.65 -9.36 6.55
N VAL A 21 -0.76 -8.38 5.64
CA VAL A 21 -1.95 -8.19 4.80
C VAL A 21 -2.06 -9.31 3.77
N GLN A 22 -3.26 -9.88 3.58
CA GLN A 22 -3.49 -10.87 2.52
C GLN A 22 -3.17 -10.28 1.13
N ALA A 23 -2.51 -11.06 0.26
CA ALA A 23 -2.05 -10.61 -1.06
C ALA A 23 -3.12 -9.89 -1.89
N ARG A 24 -4.37 -10.39 -1.90
CA ARG A 24 -5.48 -9.75 -2.62
C ARG A 24 -5.77 -8.34 -2.08
N ALA A 25 -5.87 -8.18 -0.77
CA ALA A 25 -6.11 -6.90 -0.12
C ALA A 25 -4.92 -5.94 -0.27
N ALA A 26 -3.69 -6.46 -0.23
CA ALA A 26 -2.48 -5.68 -0.45
C ALA A 26 -2.45 -5.11 -1.87
N GLN A 27 -2.77 -5.91 -2.90
CA GLN A 27 -2.83 -5.48 -4.29
C GLN A 27 -3.93 -4.45 -4.57
N ILE A 28 -5.12 -4.62 -3.98
CA ILE A 28 -6.21 -3.62 -4.07
C ILE A 28 -5.78 -2.31 -3.41
N THR A 29 -5.21 -2.38 -2.20
CA THR A 29 -4.74 -1.20 -1.47
C THR A 29 -3.63 -0.48 -2.21
N ALA A 30 -2.63 -1.21 -2.71
CA ALA A 30 -1.51 -0.66 -3.46
C ALA A 30 -1.96 0.12 -4.71
N ARG A 31 -2.90 -0.44 -5.48
CA ARG A 31 -3.51 0.26 -6.63
C ARG A 31 -4.14 1.58 -6.24
N SER A 32 -4.93 1.61 -5.16
CA SER A 32 -5.55 2.85 -4.69
C SER A 32 -4.53 3.91 -4.25
N LEU A 33 -3.48 3.49 -3.54
CA LEU A 33 -2.42 4.39 -3.08
C LEU A 33 -1.59 4.93 -4.26
N VAL A 34 -1.23 4.09 -5.23
CA VAL A 34 -0.50 4.53 -6.44
C VAL A 34 -1.36 5.47 -7.28
N ARG A 35 -2.66 5.19 -7.41
CA ARG A 35 -3.57 6.08 -8.11
C ARG A 35 -3.65 7.45 -7.46
N ALA A 36 -3.82 7.50 -6.14
CA ALA A 36 -3.84 8.76 -5.41
C ALA A 36 -2.51 9.53 -5.53
N ASP A 37 -1.36 8.84 -5.55
CA ASP A 37 -0.05 9.45 -5.75
C ASP A 37 0.09 10.04 -7.16
N ALA A 38 -0.31 9.28 -8.18
CA ALA A 38 -0.30 9.72 -9.58
C ALA A 38 -1.24 10.89 -9.85
N ASP A 39 -2.36 10.96 -9.13
CA ASP A 39 -3.31 12.09 -9.17
C ASP A 39 -2.82 13.29 -8.32
N GLY A 40 -1.62 13.24 -7.72
CA GLY A 40 -0.98 14.34 -6.98
C GLY A 40 -1.44 14.52 -5.53
N MET A 41 -2.17 13.56 -4.96
CA MET A 41 -2.65 13.60 -3.58
C MET A 41 -1.57 13.14 -2.59
N ALA A 42 -0.58 14.01 -2.35
CA ALA A 42 0.60 13.69 -1.53
C ALA A 42 0.29 13.08 -0.15
N SER A 43 -0.83 13.45 0.48
CA SER A 43 -1.27 12.95 1.79
C SER A 43 -2.10 11.66 1.73
N HIS A 44 -2.38 11.11 0.56
CA HIS A 44 -3.23 9.92 0.39
C HIS A 44 -2.60 8.85 -0.52
N GLY A 45 -1.43 9.13 -1.10
CA GLY A 45 -0.71 8.22 -1.99
C GLY A 45 0.26 7.27 -1.30
N LEU A 46 1.40 7.01 -1.94
CA LEU A 46 2.40 6.03 -1.51
C LEU A 46 2.98 6.33 -0.12
N SER A 47 2.93 7.59 0.31
CA SER A 47 3.32 8.04 1.66
C SER A 47 2.57 7.32 2.79
N ARG A 48 1.41 6.71 2.52
CA ARG A 48 0.62 5.97 3.52
C ARG A 48 1.06 4.53 3.75
N VAL A 49 1.87 3.95 2.86
CA VAL A 49 2.29 2.53 2.97
C VAL A 49 2.92 2.21 4.34
N PRO A 50 3.89 2.99 4.87
CA PRO A 50 4.49 2.70 6.17
C PRO A 50 3.48 2.75 7.32
N GLN A 51 2.57 3.73 7.29
CA GLN A 51 1.53 3.88 8.31
C GLN A 51 0.55 2.70 8.30
N TYR A 52 0.08 2.29 7.13
CA TYR A 52 -0.85 1.17 6.99
C TYR A 52 -0.20 -0.14 7.43
N ALA A 53 1.03 -0.38 7.02
CA ALA A 53 1.83 -1.51 7.47
C ALA A 53 2.04 -1.49 9.00
N GLY A 54 2.22 -0.31 9.60
CA GLY A 54 2.28 -0.14 11.05
C GLY A 54 0.97 -0.50 11.74
N HIS A 55 -0.17 -0.04 11.22
CA HIS A 55 -1.50 -0.36 11.76
C HIS A 55 -1.79 -1.86 11.75
N VAL A 56 -1.39 -2.57 10.69
CA VAL A 56 -1.54 -4.02 10.58
C VAL A 56 -0.73 -4.72 11.67
N ARG A 57 0.55 -4.36 11.83
CA ARG A 57 1.45 -4.99 12.82
C ARG A 57 0.98 -4.84 14.27
N VAL A 58 0.30 -3.74 14.60
CA VAL A 58 -0.24 -3.50 15.95
C VAL A 58 -1.68 -3.97 16.11
N GLY A 59 -2.23 -4.71 15.14
CA GLY A 59 -3.58 -5.27 15.21
C GLY A 59 -4.72 -4.25 15.08
N ARG A 60 -4.44 -3.04 14.58
CA ARG A 60 -5.45 -1.97 14.40
C ARG A 60 -6.35 -2.21 13.19
N VAL A 61 -5.99 -3.16 12.32
CA VAL A 61 -6.70 -3.53 11.10
C VAL A 61 -6.77 -5.06 11.05
N ASN A 62 -7.94 -5.60 10.70
CA ASN A 62 -8.05 -7.03 10.39
C ASN A 62 -7.40 -7.30 9.02
N ALA A 63 -6.22 -7.92 9.04
CA ALA A 63 -5.42 -8.18 7.85
C ALA A 63 -5.96 -9.33 6.96
N GLN A 64 -6.97 -10.05 7.46
CA GLN A 64 -7.51 -11.28 6.87
C GLN A 64 -9.01 -11.15 6.49
N ALA A 65 -9.56 -9.93 6.53
CA ALA A 65 -10.95 -9.66 6.17
C ALA A 65 -11.24 -9.82 4.67
#